data_AF-A0AAD3D5U3-F1
#
_entry.id   AF-A0AAD3D5U3-F1
#
_cell.length_a   1.000
_cell.length_b   1.000
_cell.length_c   1.000
_cell.angle_alpha   90.00
_cell.angle_beta   90.00
_cell.angle_gamma   90.00
#
_symmetry.space_group_name_H-M   'P 1'
#
loop_
_entity.id
_entity.type
_entity.pdbx_description
1 polymer ?
#
loop_
_entity_poly.entity_id
_entity_poly.type
_entity_poly.pdbx_seq_one_letter_code
_entity_poly.pdbx_strand_id
1 'polypeptide(L)'
;MLITYRSLASCFLLSFAITFIAREQILKDGIGNIQHQEGLSRFTWEKAAKKKSLQQHPFTSNDTSSSIPDRFAPIIINVGQGTTGTHLFTEATCLLGYTSLHYNLGCIPSRYITSRNNATSIIRREIPIQIEESFRSGILDKQKKLVRLYGKLRTKPTYNKAYRAQTLKLLEDMILTAKEMYIVLSLHDTPYPFLIPYIIKLTKKHHDGKPPLIILSERDPMEYISRRTNTSHGNSHMMCRQRFLSRNSTINNVSENNNTTDLNVGNNVFDIFGCFEMENEQRNKSSEDTLISMTNAKQEFGIDSVIELYQEYQDSARKLSQFSYNIFNRENRTSTSDLAVWMREKLSHFYPAEDELVNVNLWKMKTIAKII
;
A
#
# COMPACT_ATOMS: atom_id res chain seq x y z
N MET A 1 -18.62 37.01 34.80
CA MET A 1 -18.18 36.11 33.70
C MET A 1 -16.87 35.34 34.02
N LEU A 2 -16.52 35.13 35.31
CA LEU A 2 -15.29 34.43 35.74
C LEU A 2 -15.56 33.18 36.61
N ILE A 3 -16.82 32.92 36.97
CA ILE A 3 -17.22 31.81 37.84
C ILE A 3 -17.55 30.54 37.04
N THR A 4 -17.88 30.67 35.75
CA THR A 4 -18.25 29.53 34.88
C THR A 4 -17.07 28.72 34.36
N TYR A 5 -15.84 29.26 34.35
CA TYR A 5 -14.66 28.54 33.85
C TYR A 5 -14.08 27.52 34.85
N ARG A 6 -14.25 27.72 36.16
CA ARG A 6 -13.73 26.79 37.17
C ARG A 6 -14.51 25.48 37.25
N SER A 7 -15.83 25.51 36.97
CA SER A 7 -16.69 24.32 36.99
C SER A 7 -16.44 23.37 35.80
N LEU A 8 -16.11 23.92 34.63
CA LEU A 8 -15.81 23.11 33.45
C LEU A 8 -14.44 22.41 33.56
N ALA A 9 -13.44 23.07 34.16
CA ALA A 9 -12.11 22.47 34.36
C ALA A 9 -12.15 21.28 35.35
N SER A 10 -12.97 21.34 36.40
CA SER A 10 -13.13 20.23 37.35
C SER A 10 -13.81 19.00 36.73
N CYS A 11 -14.78 19.20 35.83
CA CYS A 11 -15.43 18.09 35.13
C CYS A 11 -14.50 17.37 34.15
N PHE A 12 -13.60 18.11 33.48
CA PHE A 12 -12.62 17.50 32.56
C PHE A 12 -11.56 16.67 33.28
N LEU A 13 -11.05 17.15 34.43
CA LEU A 13 -10.06 16.42 35.22
C LEU A 13 -10.65 15.16 35.85
N LEU A 14 -11.91 15.20 36.31
CA LEU A 14 -12.60 14.04 36.87
C LEU A 14 -12.85 12.96 35.81
N SER A 15 -13.25 13.35 34.58
CA SER A 15 -13.45 12.42 33.47
C SER A 15 -12.14 11.74 33.04
N PHE A 16 -11.03 12.48 33.01
CA PHE A 16 -9.71 11.91 32.73
C PHE A 16 -9.25 10.93 33.82
N ALA A 17 -9.45 11.26 35.10
CA ALA A 17 -9.09 10.40 36.21
C ALA A 17 -9.90 9.08 36.20
N ILE A 18 -11.20 9.15 35.95
CA ILE A 18 -12.07 7.95 35.86
C ILE A 18 -11.64 7.06 34.68
N THR A 19 -11.32 7.65 33.54
CA THR A 19 -10.88 6.89 32.35
C THR A 19 -9.51 6.23 32.57
N PHE A 20 -8.60 6.91 33.29
CA PHE A 20 -7.29 6.37 33.62
C PHE A 20 -7.38 5.20 34.61
N ILE A 21 -8.20 5.35 35.66
CA ILE A 21 -8.42 4.29 36.67
C ILE A 21 -9.12 3.08 36.03
N ALA A 22 -10.13 3.29 35.18
CA ALA A 22 -10.80 2.19 34.48
C ALA A 22 -9.83 1.41 33.56
N ARG A 23 -8.88 2.10 32.92
CA ARG A 23 -7.88 1.48 32.04
C ARG A 23 -6.83 0.69 32.82
N GLU A 24 -6.41 1.19 33.98
CA GLU A 24 -5.54 0.46 34.92
C GLU A 24 -6.23 -0.80 35.46
N GLN A 25 -7.51 -0.70 35.80
CA GLN A 25 -8.28 -1.84 36.33
C GLN A 25 -8.46 -2.93 35.26
N ILE A 26 -8.78 -2.57 34.01
CA ILE A 26 -8.88 -3.52 32.89
C ILE A 26 -7.54 -4.21 32.60
N LEU A 27 -6.42 -3.50 32.76
CA LEU A 27 -5.08 -4.09 32.60
C LEU A 27 -4.72 -5.04 33.75
N LYS A 28 -5.16 -4.75 34.98
CA LYS A 28 -4.94 -5.63 36.14
C LYS A 28 -5.83 -6.87 36.08
N ASP A 29 -7.08 -6.73 35.66
CA ASP A 29 -8.03 -7.84 35.56
C ASP A 29 -7.79 -8.73 34.32
N GLY A 30 -7.14 -8.20 33.28
CA GLY A 30 -6.80 -8.94 32.06
C GLY A 30 -5.59 -9.87 32.15
N ILE A 31 -4.73 -9.69 33.16
CA ILE A 31 -3.50 -10.50 33.34
C ILE A 31 -3.77 -11.77 34.17
N GLY A 32 -4.87 -11.82 34.92
CA GLY A 32 -5.16 -12.91 35.87
C GLY A 32 -5.76 -14.20 35.30
N ASN A 33 -6.10 -14.28 34.00
CA ASN A 33 -6.89 -15.39 33.47
C ASN A 33 -6.39 -16.04 32.17
N ILE A 34 -5.10 -15.86 31.85
CA ILE A 34 -4.45 -16.54 30.71
C ILE A 34 -3.44 -17.56 31.24
N GLN A 35 -3.92 -18.55 32.00
CA GLN A 35 -3.19 -19.76 32.35
C GLN A 35 -4.14 -20.95 32.26
N HIS A 36 -4.63 -21.26 31.05
CA HIS A 36 -5.05 -22.60 30.64
C HIS A 36 -5.61 -22.55 29.21
N GLN A 37 -4.74 -22.65 28.20
CA GLN A 37 -5.00 -23.29 26.89
C GLN A 37 -3.83 -23.12 25.89
N GLU A 38 -2.58 -23.02 26.36
CA GLU A 38 -1.41 -23.13 25.48
C GLU A 38 -1.01 -24.60 25.33
N GLY A 39 -1.72 -25.32 24.46
CA GLY A 39 -1.41 -26.71 24.23
C GLY A 39 -2.19 -27.35 23.11
N LEU A 40 -2.32 -26.69 21.95
CA LEU A 40 -2.67 -27.30 20.64
C LEU A 40 -2.83 -26.23 19.54
N SER A 41 -1.75 -25.53 19.16
CA SER A 41 -1.71 -24.87 17.82
C SER A 41 -0.29 -24.59 17.26
N ARG A 42 0.77 -25.11 17.90
CA ARG A 42 2.17 -24.95 17.47
C ARG A 42 2.56 -25.82 16.26
N PHE A 43 1.61 -26.15 15.39
CA PHE A 43 1.83 -26.93 14.18
C PHE A 43 1.99 -26.01 12.95
N THR A 44 3.25 -25.88 12.52
CA THR A 44 3.71 -25.82 11.11
C THR A 44 3.38 -24.59 10.24
N TRP A 45 3.80 -23.38 10.64
CA TRP A 45 3.99 -22.28 9.67
C TRP A 45 5.43 -22.20 9.12
N GLU A 46 6.44 -22.60 9.90
CA GLU A 46 7.86 -22.50 9.48
C GLU A 46 8.28 -23.48 8.38
N LYS A 47 7.54 -24.58 8.17
CA LYS A 47 7.88 -25.58 7.13
C LYS A 47 7.35 -25.24 5.74
N ALA A 48 6.36 -24.34 5.60
CA ALA A 48 5.85 -23.94 4.29
C ALA A 48 6.71 -22.86 3.60
N ALA A 49 7.40 -22.02 4.37
CA ALA A 49 8.25 -20.96 3.82
C ALA A 49 9.63 -21.46 3.34
N LYS A 50 10.13 -22.59 3.86
CA LYS A 50 11.47 -23.10 3.54
C LYS A 50 11.55 -24.00 2.30
N LYS A 51 10.45 -24.30 1.61
CA LYS A 51 10.44 -25.26 0.48
C LYS A 51 9.85 -24.74 -0.84
N LYS A 52 9.74 -23.42 -1.03
CA LYS A 52 9.52 -22.83 -2.36
C LYS A 52 10.79 -22.15 -2.84
N SER A 53 11.60 -22.94 -3.55
CA SER A 53 12.54 -22.46 -4.56
C SER A 53 11.93 -21.25 -5.28
N LEU A 54 12.57 -20.09 -5.20
CA LEU A 54 12.30 -18.97 -6.10
C LEU A 54 12.33 -19.53 -7.52
N GLN A 55 11.16 -19.63 -8.17
CA GLN A 55 11.13 -19.68 -9.62
C GLN A 55 11.61 -18.30 -10.09
N GLN A 56 12.91 -18.20 -10.29
CA GLN A 56 13.51 -17.10 -11.01
C GLN A 56 12.89 -17.12 -12.41
N HIS A 57 12.05 -16.13 -12.73
CA HIS A 57 11.69 -15.90 -14.12
C HIS A 57 12.97 -15.54 -14.87
N PRO A 58 13.40 -16.34 -15.86
CA PRO A 58 14.61 -16.03 -16.60
C PRO A 58 14.35 -14.76 -17.43
N PHE A 59 14.94 -13.65 -17.01
CA PHE A 59 15.15 -12.49 -17.87
C PHE A 59 16.27 -12.88 -18.85
N THR A 60 15.89 -13.38 -20.03
CA THR A 60 16.84 -13.60 -21.13
C THR A 60 17.05 -12.27 -21.85
N SER A 61 18.12 -11.55 -21.52
CA SER A 61 18.56 -10.36 -22.25
C SER A 61 19.66 -10.74 -23.25
N ASN A 62 19.27 -10.98 -24.51
CA ASN A 62 20.18 -11.20 -25.65
C ASN A 62 20.23 -9.97 -26.57
N ASP A 63 20.22 -8.75 -26.01
CA ASP A 63 20.37 -7.51 -26.78
C ASP A 63 21.72 -6.85 -26.48
N THR A 64 22.70 -7.06 -27.36
CA THR A 64 24.01 -6.41 -27.37
C THR A 64 23.99 -5.08 -28.12
N SER A 65 22.88 -4.35 -28.07
CA SER A 65 22.77 -2.99 -28.60
C SER A 65 23.31 -2.00 -27.57
N SER A 66 24.39 -1.29 -27.91
CA SER A 66 25.06 -0.25 -27.10
C SER A 66 24.26 1.05 -26.94
N SER A 67 22.93 0.99 -27.04
CA SER A 67 22.06 2.10 -26.67
C SER A 67 22.16 2.33 -25.16
N ILE A 68 22.26 3.60 -24.76
CA ILE A 68 22.21 4.00 -23.35
C ILE A 68 21.04 3.25 -22.71
N PRO A 69 21.27 2.42 -21.67
CA PRO A 69 20.24 1.57 -21.12
C PRO A 69 19.03 2.44 -20.77
N ASP A 70 17.89 2.11 -21.36
CA ASP A 70 16.68 2.89 -21.23
C ASP A 70 16.36 3.03 -19.73
N ARG A 71 16.52 4.26 -19.23
CA ARG A 71 16.63 4.51 -17.79
C ARG A 71 15.27 4.31 -17.16
N PHE A 72 15.08 3.15 -16.57
CA PHE A 72 13.83 2.76 -15.93
C PHE A 72 13.72 3.41 -14.54
N ALA A 73 12.64 4.16 -14.33
CA ALA A 73 12.26 4.69 -13.02
C ALA A 73 11.29 3.72 -12.33
N PRO A 74 11.70 2.92 -11.32
CA PRO A 74 10.82 1.94 -10.71
C PRO A 74 9.60 2.57 -10.04
N ILE A 75 8.45 1.94 -10.26
CA ILE A 75 7.28 2.12 -9.41
C ILE A 75 7.33 1.02 -8.34
N ILE A 76 7.31 1.41 -7.07
CA ILE A 76 7.22 0.50 -5.93
C ILE A 76 5.80 0.59 -5.39
N ILE A 77 5.14 -0.52 -5.11
CA ILE A 77 3.80 -0.56 -4.51
C ILE A 77 3.79 -1.49 -3.29
N ASN A 78 3.36 -0.95 -2.16
CA ASN A 78 3.03 -1.77 -1.00
C ASN A 78 1.58 -2.21 -1.06
N VAL A 79 1.38 -3.53 -1.16
CA VAL A 79 0.06 -4.13 -1.29
C VAL A 79 -0.54 -4.54 0.06
N GLY A 80 0.15 -4.31 1.18
CA GLY A 80 -0.48 -4.58 2.48
C GLY A 80 -1.53 -3.53 2.85
N GLN A 81 -2.55 -3.98 3.58
CA GLN A 81 -3.68 -3.13 3.99
C GLN A 81 -3.44 -2.46 5.34
N GLY A 82 -3.83 -1.19 5.47
CA GLY A 82 -3.90 -0.45 6.73
C GLY A 82 -2.62 0.29 7.16
N THR A 83 -2.83 1.32 7.97
CA THR A 83 -1.87 2.44 8.21
C THR A 83 -0.53 2.08 8.83
N THR A 84 -0.47 1.32 9.93
CA THR A 84 0.79 1.15 10.70
C THR A 84 1.92 0.54 9.87
N GLY A 85 1.61 -0.53 9.11
CA GLY A 85 2.60 -1.21 8.27
C GLY A 85 3.02 -0.40 7.07
N THR A 86 2.05 0.19 6.38
CA THR A 86 2.30 1.01 5.21
C THR A 86 3.07 2.28 5.57
N HIS A 87 2.88 2.83 6.77
CA HIS A 87 3.65 3.97 7.27
C HIS A 87 5.14 3.62 7.42
N LEU A 88 5.44 2.48 8.05
CA LEU A 88 6.82 2.02 8.23
C LEU A 88 7.55 1.86 6.88
N PHE A 89 6.87 1.27 5.89
CA PHE A 89 7.40 1.15 4.52
C PHE A 89 7.56 2.50 3.82
N THR A 90 6.65 3.43 4.06
CA THR A 90 6.74 4.79 3.53
C THR A 90 7.99 5.46 4.05
N GLU A 91 8.18 5.47 5.38
CA GLU A 91 9.37 6.06 5.99
C GLU A 91 10.67 5.36 5.52
N ALA A 92 10.67 4.02 5.42
CA ALA A 92 11.83 3.27 4.94
C ALA A 92 12.20 3.68 3.50
N THR A 93 11.23 3.76 2.59
CA THR A 93 11.45 4.25 1.22
C THR A 93 11.86 5.73 1.18
N CYS A 94 11.37 6.56 2.10
CA CYS A 94 11.87 7.94 2.26
C CYS A 94 13.35 7.98 2.66
N LEU A 95 13.78 7.13 3.61
CA LEU A 95 15.18 7.02 4.02
C LEU A 95 16.09 6.53 2.89
N LEU A 96 15.55 5.74 1.96
CA LEU A 96 16.24 5.34 0.73
C LEU A 96 16.38 6.47 -0.29
N GLY A 97 15.72 7.60 -0.06
CA GLY A 97 15.68 8.68 -1.04
C GLY A 97 14.79 8.33 -2.24
N TYR A 98 13.70 7.59 -2.01
CA TYR A 98 12.63 7.46 -3.00
C TYR A 98 11.53 8.48 -2.72
N THR A 99 10.86 8.90 -3.78
CA THR A 99 9.63 9.66 -3.67
C THR A 99 8.55 8.73 -3.15
N SER A 100 7.99 9.01 -1.97
CA SER A 100 7.09 8.07 -1.29
C SER A 100 5.79 8.74 -0.90
N LEU A 101 4.67 8.04 -1.09
CA LEU A 101 3.32 8.52 -0.81
C LEU A 101 2.62 7.59 0.18
N HIS A 102 2.00 8.18 1.20
CA HIS A 102 1.17 7.48 2.19
C HIS A 102 -0.07 8.30 2.50
N TYR A 103 -1.22 7.84 2.02
CA TYR A 103 -2.47 8.58 2.18
C TYR A 103 -2.32 10.05 1.71
N ASN A 104 -2.42 11.03 2.61
CA ASN A 104 -2.26 12.47 2.32
C ASN A 104 -0.83 13.01 2.57
N LEU A 105 0.09 12.14 2.97
CA LEU A 105 1.49 12.45 3.23
C LEU A 105 2.33 12.03 2.03
N GLY A 106 3.44 12.74 1.84
CA GLY A 106 4.46 12.35 0.90
C GLY A 106 5.82 12.90 1.31
N CYS A 107 6.88 12.22 0.88
CA CYS A 107 8.24 12.68 1.05
C CYS A 107 8.95 12.76 -0.30
N ILE A 108 9.86 13.72 -0.39
CA ILE A 108 10.83 13.85 -1.47
C ILE A 108 12.20 13.70 -0.81
N PRO A 109 13.20 13.11 -1.47
CA PRO A 109 14.52 12.95 -0.89
C PRO A 109 15.14 14.29 -0.50
N SER A 110 15.55 14.42 0.77
CA SER A 110 16.19 15.65 1.30
C SER A 110 17.50 16.01 0.60
N ARG A 111 18.14 15.04 -0.09
CA ARG A 111 19.37 15.24 -0.88
C ARG A 111 19.18 16.14 -2.10
N TYR A 112 17.95 16.38 -2.55
CA TYR A 112 17.66 17.44 -3.52
C TYR A 112 17.69 18.84 -2.89
N ILE A 113 17.56 18.94 -1.57
CA ILE A 113 17.35 20.19 -0.81
C ILE A 113 18.63 20.64 -0.07
N THR A 114 19.69 19.82 -0.01
CA THR A 114 20.92 20.18 0.72
C THR A 114 21.74 21.27 0.04
N SER A 115 21.47 22.49 0.48
CA SER A 115 22.30 23.69 0.44
C SER A 115 23.69 23.48 1.04
N ARG A 116 24.74 23.90 0.31
CA ARG A 116 25.97 24.50 0.87
C ARG A 116 26.52 25.60 -0.06
N ASN A 117 26.08 26.83 0.20
CA ASN A 117 26.81 28.13 0.24
C ASN A 117 27.95 28.46 -0.76
N ASN A 118 28.01 27.94 -1.98
CA ASN A 118 28.92 28.45 -3.01
C ASN A 118 28.12 29.01 -4.18
N ALA A 119 28.48 30.18 -4.73
CA ALA A 119 27.74 30.92 -5.77
C ALA A 119 27.35 30.11 -7.04
N THR A 120 27.95 28.94 -7.29
CA THR A 120 27.46 27.90 -8.22
C THR A 120 26.14 27.23 -7.78
N SER A 121 25.59 27.60 -6.62
CA SER A 121 24.38 27.04 -6.01
C SER A 121 23.08 27.59 -6.58
N ILE A 122 23.10 28.70 -7.33
CA ILE A 122 21.88 29.30 -7.90
C ILE A 122 21.34 28.41 -9.02
N ILE A 123 22.18 27.99 -9.97
CA ILE A 123 21.83 27.00 -11.02
C ILE A 123 21.45 25.65 -10.38
N ARG A 124 22.16 25.24 -9.32
CA ARG A 124 21.79 24.04 -8.54
C ARG A 124 20.53 24.19 -7.70
N ARG A 125 19.90 25.36 -7.60
CA ARG A 125 18.65 25.57 -6.84
C ARG A 125 17.44 25.59 -7.76
N GLU A 126 17.59 26.02 -9.01
CA GLU A 126 16.51 25.94 -10.01
C GLU A 126 16.08 24.49 -10.29
N ILE A 127 17.04 23.54 -10.38
CA ILE A 127 16.69 22.14 -10.62
C ILE A 127 15.95 21.51 -9.41
N PRO A 128 16.39 21.71 -8.15
CA PRO A 128 15.59 21.36 -6.96
C PRO A 128 14.22 22.01 -6.92
N ILE A 129 14.09 23.29 -7.28
CA ILE A 129 12.80 23.99 -7.31
C ILE A 129 11.89 23.35 -8.37
N GLN A 130 12.40 23.08 -9.56
CA GLN A 130 11.61 22.44 -10.63
C GLN A 130 11.22 21.01 -10.23
N ILE A 131 12.12 20.23 -9.61
CA ILE A 131 11.81 18.89 -9.10
C ILE A 131 10.77 18.96 -7.98
N GLU A 132 10.91 19.90 -7.05
CA GLU A 132 9.96 20.11 -5.96
C GLU A 132 8.58 20.53 -6.49
N GLU A 133 8.54 21.46 -7.43
CA GLU A 133 7.31 21.94 -8.05
C GLU A 133 6.64 20.85 -8.90
N SER A 134 7.42 20.09 -9.67
CA SER A 134 6.93 18.96 -10.47
C SER A 134 6.46 17.81 -9.59
N PHE A 135 7.14 17.52 -8.49
CA PHE A 135 6.64 16.58 -7.49
C PHE A 135 5.35 17.10 -6.85
N ARG A 136 5.31 18.36 -6.44
CA ARG A 136 4.16 18.94 -5.74
C ARG A 136 2.92 18.94 -6.64
N SER A 137 3.03 19.54 -7.82
CA SER A 137 1.91 19.69 -8.77
C SER A 137 1.62 18.39 -9.53
N GLY A 138 2.67 17.66 -9.90
CA GLY A 138 2.58 16.46 -10.73
C GLY A 138 2.32 15.18 -9.97
N ILE A 139 2.67 15.10 -8.67
CA ILE A 139 2.47 13.88 -7.87
C ILE A 139 1.61 14.15 -6.64
N LEU A 140 2.02 15.03 -5.73
CA LEU A 140 1.35 15.20 -4.44
C LEU A 140 -0.08 15.74 -4.58
N ASP A 141 -0.30 16.72 -5.46
CA ASP A 141 -1.64 17.27 -5.69
C ASP A 141 -2.57 16.27 -6.37
N LYS A 142 -2.04 15.45 -7.29
CA LYS A 142 -2.78 14.35 -7.91
C LYS A 142 -3.13 13.27 -6.87
N GLN A 143 -2.20 12.94 -5.97
CA GLN A 143 -2.45 12.03 -4.86
C GLN A 143 -3.55 12.54 -3.93
N LYS A 144 -3.52 13.83 -3.54
CA LYS A 144 -4.58 14.43 -2.73
C LYS A 144 -5.95 14.36 -3.42
N LYS A 145 -6.01 14.59 -4.74
CA LYS A 145 -7.23 14.41 -5.53
C LYS A 145 -7.70 12.95 -5.52
N LEU A 146 -6.78 12.01 -5.69
CA LEU A 146 -7.05 10.57 -5.67
C LEU A 146 -7.61 10.11 -4.32
N VAL A 147 -7.00 10.55 -3.21
CA VAL A 147 -7.49 10.28 -1.84
C VAL A 147 -8.88 10.86 -1.60
N ARG A 148 -9.15 12.08 -2.09
CA ARG A 148 -10.49 12.70 -1.99
C ARG A 148 -11.54 11.92 -2.79
N LEU A 149 -11.20 11.46 -3.99
CA LEU A 149 -12.08 10.61 -4.80
C LEU A 149 -12.40 9.31 -4.07
N TYR A 150 -11.39 8.61 -3.56
CA TYR A 150 -11.58 7.42 -2.75
C TYR A 150 -12.44 7.69 -1.50
N GLY A 151 -12.20 8.80 -0.81
CA GLY A 151 -12.99 9.22 0.34
C GLY A 151 -14.47 9.40 0.02
N LYS A 152 -14.80 9.97 -1.16
CA LYS A 152 -16.19 10.09 -1.64
C LYS A 152 -16.81 8.72 -1.88
N LEU A 153 -16.11 7.82 -2.56
CA LEU A 153 -16.56 6.46 -2.83
C LEU A 153 -16.89 5.72 -1.53
N ARG A 154 -16.07 5.90 -0.48
CA ARG A 154 -16.32 5.30 0.84
C ARG A 154 -17.60 5.79 1.49
N THR A 155 -17.92 7.08 1.37
CA THR A 155 -19.11 7.68 2.00
C THR A 155 -20.38 7.52 1.18
N LYS A 156 -20.24 7.43 -0.15
CA LYS A 156 -21.32 7.30 -1.12
C LYS A 156 -20.77 6.43 -2.26
N PRO A 157 -21.02 5.11 -2.26
CA PRO A 157 -20.53 4.20 -3.28
C PRO A 157 -21.31 4.39 -4.59
N THR A 158 -21.19 5.57 -5.19
CA THR A 158 -21.68 5.85 -6.53
C THR A 158 -20.50 5.68 -7.49
N TYR A 159 -20.44 4.52 -8.13
CA TYR A 159 -19.51 4.31 -9.22
C TYR A 159 -20.15 4.73 -10.54
N ASN A 160 -19.41 5.49 -11.31
CA ASN A 160 -19.74 5.75 -12.70
C ASN A 160 -18.46 5.72 -13.54
N LYS A 161 -18.64 5.61 -14.86
CA LYS A 161 -17.51 5.58 -15.81
C LYS A 161 -16.58 6.80 -15.66
N ALA A 162 -17.13 7.96 -15.28
CA ALA A 162 -16.35 9.18 -15.08
C ALA A 162 -15.44 9.10 -13.84
N TYR A 163 -15.91 8.54 -12.71
CA TYR A 163 -15.11 8.30 -11.52
C TYR A 163 -13.91 7.41 -11.82
N ARG A 164 -14.14 6.31 -12.54
CA ARG A 164 -13.08 5.41 -12.98
C ARG A 164 -12.08 6.11 -13.88
N ALA A 165 -12.56 6.77 -14.93
CA ALA A 165 -11.70 7.48 -15.89
C ALA A 165 -10.84 8.53 -15.17
N GLN A 166 -11.43 9.29 -14.25
CA GLN A 166 -10.71 10.30 -13.47
C GLN A 166 -9.65 9.67 -12.55
N THR A 167 -9.98 8.58 -11.85
CA THR A 167 -9.05 7.87 -10.96
C THR A 167 -7.88 7.31 -11.74
N LEU A 168 -8.14 6.63 -12.86
CA LEU A 168 -7.10 6.04 -13.70
C LEU A 168 -6.23 7.12 -14.34
N LYS A 169 -6.82 8.24 -14.77
CA LYS A 169 -6.07 9.39 -15.28
C LYS A 169 -5.12 9.96 -14.23
N LEU A 170 -5.59 10.21 -13.00
CA LEU A 170 -4.74 10.72 -11.92
C LEU A 170 -3.57 9.77 -11.62
N LEU A 171 -3.83 8.46 -11.61
CA LEU A 171 -2.81 7.45 -11.37
C LEU A 171 -1.79 7.38 -12.52
N GLU A 172 -2.27 7.35 -13.76
CA GLU A 172 -1.44 7.36 -14.97
C GLU A 172 -0.56 8.61 -15.04
N ASP A 173 -1.14 9.78 -14.77
CA ASP A 173 -0.42 11.06 -14.75
C ASP A 173 0.68 11.09 -13.68
N MET A 174 0.53 10.40 -12.53
CA MET A 174 1.60 10.30 -11.52
C MET A 174 2.73 9.37 -11.98
N ILE A 175 2.39 8.24 -12.60
CA ILE A 175 3.36 7.28 -13.14
C ILE A 175 4.19 7.93 -14.27
N LEU A 176 3.52 8.64 -15.19
CA LEU A 176 4.18 9.38 -16.27
C LEU A 176 5.10 10.47 -15.73
N THR A 177 4.63 11.29 -14.78
CA THR A 177 5.50 12.30 -14.14
C THR A 177 6.72 11.65 -13.49
N ALA A 178 6.56 10.52 -12.79
CA ALA A 178 7.68 9.81 -12.19
C ALA A 178 8.68 9.29 -13.23
N LYS A 179 8.19 8.73 -14.35
CA LYS A 179 9.01 8.28 -15.47
C LYS A 179 9.79 9.43 -16.11
N GLU A 180 9.11 10.52 -16.46
CA GLU A 180 9.70 11.70 -17.11
C GLU A 180 10.79 12.35 -16.25
N MET A 181 10.57 12.36 -14.93
CA MET A 181 11.51 12.91 -13.96
C MET A 181 12.60 11.92 -13.51
N TYR A 182 12.54 10.66 -13.95
CA TYR A 182 13.46 9.60 -13.53
C TYR A 182 13.52 9.41 -12.01
N ILE A 183 12.36 9.47 -11.34
CA ILE A 183 12.25 9.29 -9.89
C ILE A 183 11.61 7.95 -9.55
N VAL A 184 12.14 7.29 -8.51
CA VAL A 184 11.51 6.11 -7.93
C VAL A 184 10.25 6.57 -7.19
N LEU A 185 9.08 6.15 -7.66
CA LEU A 185 7.80 6.47 -7.03
C LEU A 185 7.30 5.27 -6.23
N SER A 186 7.23 5.43 -4.92
CA SER A 186 6.73 4.44 -3.97
C SER A 186 5.31 4.79 -3.51
N LEU A 187 4.38 3.87 -3.75
CA LEU A 187 2.94 4.00 -3.48
C LEU A 187 2.57 3.12 -2.28
N HIS A 188 2.21 3.75 -1.15
CA HIS A 188 1.85 3.04 0.08
C HIS A 188 0.46 3.46 0.58
N ASP A 189 -0.22 2.50 1.21
CA ASP A 189 -1.55 2.69 1.80
C ASP A 189 -2.65 3.08 0.79
N THR A 190 -3.83 3.35 1.32
CA THR A 190 -5.03 3.73 0.59
C THR A 190 -4.77 4.98 -0.27
N PRO A 191 -5.15 4.95 -1.56
CA PRO A 191 -6.05 3.99 -2.19
C PRO A 191 -5.38 2.86 -2.99
N TYR A 192 -4.06 2.73 -2.96
CA TYR A 192 -3.33 1.87 -3.90
C TYR A 192 -3.62 0.37 -3.77
N PRO A 193 -3.80 -0.22 -2.57
CA PRO A 193 -4.19 -1.63 -2.44
C PRO A 193 -5.48 -1.99 -3.19
N PHE A 194 -6.35 -1.00 -3.43
CA PHE A 194 -7.59 -1.18 -4.19
C PHE A 194 -7.44 -1.02 -5.71
N LEU A 195 -6.27 -0.58 -6.16
CA LEU A 195 -5.97 -0.22 -7.54
C LEU A 195 -4.81 -1.06 -8.12
N ILE A 196 -4.33 -2.08 -7.40
CA ILE A 196 -3.16 -2.89 -7.77
C ILE A 196 -3.21 -3.39 -9.23
N PRO A 197 -4.30 -4.01 -9.72
CA PRO A 197 -4.34 -4.52 -11.10
C PRO A 197 -4.08 -3.41 -12.13
N TYR A 198 -4.59 -2.20 -11.84
CA TYR A 198 -4.45 -1.03 -12.71
C TYR A 198 -3.07 -0.38 -12.59
N ILE A 199 -2.47 -0.36 -11.40
CA ILE A 199 -1.09 0.09 -11.21
C ILE A 199 -0.13 -0.81 -12.00
N ILE A 200 -0.32 -2.13 -11.93
CA ILE A 200 0.46 -3.09 -12.74
C ILE A 200 0.27 -2.81 -14.23
N LYS A 201 -0.99 -2.67 -14.69
CA LYS A 201 -1.30 -2.41 -16.10
C LYS A 201 -0.68 -1.11 -16.61
N LEU A 202 -0.83 -0.01 -15.87
CA LEU A 202 -0.31 1.30 -16.25
C LEU A 202 1.23 1.34 -16.21
N THR A 203 1.85 0.71 -15.22
CA THR A 203 3.32 0.62 -15.16
C THR A 203 3.86 -0.16 -16.36
N LYS A 204 3.28 -1.34 -16.67
CA LYS A 204 3.69 -2.11 -17.85
C LYS A 204 3.50 -1.34 -19.16
N LYS A 205 2.38 -0.59 -19.29
CA LYS A 205 2.10 0.26 -20.45
C LYS A 205 3.18 1.31 -20.66
N HIS A 206 3.64 1.94 -19.58
CA HIS A 206 4.56 3.07 -19.65
C HIS A 206 6.02 2.72 -19.45
N HIS A 207 6.35 1.48 -19.09
CA HIS A 207 7.73 1.04 -18.84
C HIS A 207 8.08 -0.21 -19.64
N ASP A 208 7.70 -0.25 -20.91
CA ASP A 208 8.16 -1.26 -21.87
C ASP A 208 7.87 -2.70 -21.40
N GLY A 209 6.68 -2.90 -20.84
CA GLY A 209 6.23 -4.19 -20.32
C GLY A 209 6.74 -4.56 -18.93
N LYS A 210 7.65 -3.78 -18.33
CA LYS A 210 8.18 -4.04 -16.98
C LYS A 210 7.10 -3.79 -15.90
N PRO A 211 6.87 -4.74 -14.97
CA PRO A 211 5.93 -4.56 -13.87
C PRO A 211 6.48 -3.60 -12.80
N PRO A 212 5.62 -3.10 -11.89
CA PRO A 212 6.10 -2.43 -10.69
C PRO A 212 6.76 -3.44 -9.74
N LEU A 213 7.61 -2.95 -8.85
CA LEU A 213 8.09 -3.68 -7.68
C LEU A 213 6.96 -3.76 -6.65
N ILE A 214 6.51 -4.97 -6.36
CA ILE A 214 5.49 -5.26 -5.38
C ILE A 214 6.17 -5.65 -4.08
N ILE A 215 5.88 -4.90 -3.02
CA ILE A 215 6.30 -5.22 -1.66
C ILE A 215 5.06 -5.53 -0.82
N LEU A 216 5.17 -6.48 0.10
CA LEU A 216 4.06 -6.93 0.93
C LEU A 216 4.36 -6.66 2.41
N SER A 217 3.55 -5.79 3.04
CA SER A 217 3.45 -5.74 4.50
C SER A 217 2.52 -6.85 5.00
N GLU A 218 3.10 -8.01 5.32
CA GLU A 218 2.38 -9.20 5.75
C GLU A 218 1.71 -9.01 7.11
N ARG A 219 0.55 -9.65 7.25
CA ARG A 219 -0.24 -9.66 8.49
C ARG A 219 -0.80 -11.05 8.72
N ASP A 220 -0.96 -11.42 9.99
CA ASP A 220 -1.82 -12.55 10.32
C ASP A 220 -3.28 -12.19 9.99
N PRO A 221 -3.97 -12.95 9.10
CA PRO A 221 -5.34 -12.63 8.73
C PRO A 221 -6.33 -12.61 9.89
N MET A 222 -6.23 -13.58 10.79
CA MET A 222 -7.13 -13.71 11.94
C MET A 222 -6.99 -12.47 12.85
N GLU A 223 -5.75 -12.12 13.23
CA GLU A 223 -5.47 -10.95 14.05
C GLU A 223 -5.92 -9.66 13.35
N TYR A 224 -5.56 -9.49 12.07
CA TYR A 224 -5.86 -8.28 11.33
C TYR A 224 -7.37 -8.07 11.19
N ILE A 225 -8.11 -9.07 10.71
CA ILE A 225 -9.55 -8.99 10.50
C ILE A 225 -10.29 -8.84 11.82
N SER A 226 -9.91 -9.58 12.87
CA SER A 226 -10.50 -9.44 14.20
C SER A 226 -10.34 -8.02 14.74
N ARG A 227 -9.12 -7.45 14.65
CA ARG A 227 -8.87 -6.08 15.11
C ARG A 227 -9.60 -5.03 14.27
N ARG A 228 -9.68 -5.20 12.95
CA ARG A 228 -10.34 -4.23 12.06
C ARG A 228 -11.85 -4.24 12.23
N THR A 229 -12.47 -5.42 12.25
CA THR A 229 -13.93 -5.55 12.40
C THR A 229 -14.44 -5.13 13.78
N ASN A 230 -13.59 -5.18 14.81
CA ASN A 230 -13.93 -4.74 16.17
C ASN A 230 -13.60 -3.25 16.43
N THR A 231 -13.18 -2.50 15.42
CA THR A 231 -12.89 -1.06 15.53
C THR A 231 -13.62 -0.26 14.46
N SER A 232 -13.69 1.06 14.62
CA SER A 232 -14.29 1.95 13.60
C SER A 232 -13.58 1.88 12.24
N HIS A 233 -12.36 1.36 12.19
CA HIS A 233 -11.63 1.14 10.95
C HIS A 233 -12.27 0.07 10.05
N GLY A 234 -12.98 -0.92 10.59
CA GLY A 234 -13.66 -1.94 9.77
C GLY A 234 -14.69 -1.33 8.82
N ASN A 235 -15.34 -0.24 9.25
CA ASN A 235 -16.35 0.48 8.46
C ASN A 235 -15.74 1.22 7.26
N SER A 236 -14.43 1.46 7.27
CA SER A 236 -13.74 2.16 6.18
C SER A 236 -12.99 1.25 5.21
N HIS A 237 -12.85 -0.04 5.52
CA HIS A 237 -12.19 -1.00 4.65
C HIS A 237 -13.25 -1.69 3.79
N MET A 238 -13.39 -1.24 2.55
CA MET A 238 -14.36 -1.78 1.60
C MET A 238 -13.82 -3.05 0.97
N MET A 239 -14.69 -4.03 0.77
CA MET A 239 -14.42 -5.32 0.16
C MET A 239 -15.45 -5.59 -0.94
N CYS A 240 -15.09 -6.45 -1.87
CA CYS A 240 -15.94 -6.87 -2.96
C CYS A 240 -17.04 -7.81 -2.47
N ARG A 241 -18.29 -7.37 -2.40
CA ARG A 241 -19.39 -8.22 -1.90
C ARG A 241 -19.58 -9.45 -2.78
N GLN A 242 -19.45 -9.30 -4.09
CA GLN A 242 -19.60 -10.39 -5.05
C GLN A 242 -18.63 -11.55 -4.82
N ARG A 243 -17.44 -11.29 -4.24
CA ARG A 243 -16.47 -12.36 -3.93
C ARG A 243 -16.98 -13.31 -2.84
N PHE A 244 -17.74 -12.81 -1.88
CA PHE A 244 -18.41 -13.64 -0.86
C PHE A 244 -19.54 -14.46 -1.49
N LEU A 245 -20.40 -13.83 -2.31
CA LEU A 245 -21.52 -14.49 -2.97
C LEU A 245 -21.08 -15.61 -3.93
N SER A 246 -20.02 -15.36 -4.71
CA SER A 246 -19.46 -16.34 -5.63
C SER A 246 -18.90 -17.55 -4.88
N ARG A 247 -18.21 -17.36 -3.75
CA ARG A 247 -17.68 -18.46 -2.93
C ARG A 247 -18.78 -19.39 -2.44
N ASN A 248 -19.86 -18.83 -1.90
CA ASN A 248 -21.00 -19.61 -1.40
C ASN A 248 -21.72 -20.37 -2.52
N SER A 249 -21.72 -19.82 -3.74
CA SER A 249 -22.29 -20.50 -4.91
C SER A 249 -21.41 -21.67 -5.39
N THR A 250 -20.09 -21.52 -5.38
CA THR A 250 -19.14 -22.55 -5.83
C THR A 250 -19.10 -23.77 -4.91
N ILE A 251 -19.34 -23.61 -3.62
CA ILE A 251 -19.45 -24.74 -2.67
C ILE A 251 -20.52 -25.76 -3.14
N ASN A 252 -21.53 -25.30 -3.87
CA ASN A 252 -22.60 -26.18 -4.36
C ASN A 252 -22.31 -26.80 -5.74
N ASN A 253 -21.32 -26.27 -6.48
CA ASN A 253 -20.99 -26.70 -7.84
C ASN A 253 -19.49 -26.98 -7.95
N VAL A 254 -19.07 -28.13 -7.41
CA VAL A 254 -17.67 -28.57 -7.40
C VAL A 254 -17.21 -28.87 -8.84
N SER A 255 -16.59 -27.88 -9.46
CA SER A 255 -15.75 -28.01 -10.65
C SER A 255 -14.47 -27.21 -10.37
N GLU A 256 -13.44 -27.92 -9.90
CA GLU A 256 -12.11 -27.42 -9.60
C GLU A 256 -11.41 -26.86 -10.85
N ASN A 257 -11.57 -25.57 -11.13
CA ASN A 257 -10.62 -24.83 -11.97
C ASN A 257 -9.83 -23.86 -11.08
N ASN A 258 -9.02 -24.46 -10.19
CA ASN A 258 -8.31 -23.82 -9.07
C ASN A 258 -6.98 -23.15 -9.45
N ASN A 259 -6.96 -22.24 -10.44
CA ASN A 259 -5.71 -21.51 -10.75
C ASN A 259 -5.85 -19.99 -10.92
N THR A 260 -6.98 -19.37 -10.59
CA THR A 260 -7.16 -17.91 -10.70
C THR A 260 -6.76 -17.15 -9.43
N THR A 261 -5.60 -17.46 -8.86
CA THR A 261 -5.06 -16.79 -7.65
C THR A 261 -4.22 -15.55 -7.95
N ASP A 262 -4.56 -14.83 -9.01
CA ASP A 262 -3.78 -13.67 -9.44
C ASP A 262 -4.45 -12.39 -8.95
N LEU A 263 -3.65 -11.36 -8.64
CA LEU A 263 -4.12 -9.97 -8.47
C LEU A 263 -4.60 -9.35 -9.79
N ASN A 264 -5.23 -10.15 -10.65
CA ASN A 264 -5.87 -9.72 -11.89
C ASN A 264 -7.19 -9.01 -11.57
N VAL A 265 -7.64 -8.22 -12.55
CA VAL A 265 -8.89 -7.47 -12.48
C VAL A 265 -10.06 -8.42 -12.16
N GLY A 266 -10.87 -8.08 -11.15
CA GLY A 266 -12.07 -8.84 -10.73
C GLY A 266 -11.83 -9.99 -9.76
N ASN A 267 -10.59 -10.47 -9.59
CA ASN A 267 -10.31 -11.62 -8.71
C ASN A 267 -9.91 -11.23 -7.28
N ASN A 268 -9.46 -9.99 -7.09
CA ASN A 268 -9.02 -9.49 -5.79
C ASN A 268 -10.20 -8.92 -4.98
N VAL A 269 -10.34 -9.35 -3.72
CA VAL A 269 -11.39 -8.87 -2.80
C VAL A 269 -11.34 -7.37 -2.52
N PHE A 270 -10.22 -6.70 -2.80
CA PHE A 270 -10.06 -5.26 -2.70
C PHE A 270 -10.06 -4.54 -4.05
N ASP A 271 -10.23 -5.22 -5.18
CA ASP A 271 -10.26 -4.55 -6.50
C ASP A 271 -11.59 -3.83 -6.73
N ILE A 272 -11.62 -2.54 -6.35
CA ILE A 272 -12.83 -1.71 -6.43
C ILE A 272 -13.42 -1.70 -7.84
N PHE A 273 -12.59 -1.56 -8.88
CA PHE A 273 -13.10 -1.45 -10.24
C PHE A 273 -13.53 -2.80 -10.80
N GLY A 274 -12.78 -3.86 -10.52
CA GLY A 274 -13.21 -5.21 -10.83
C GLY A 274 -14.56 -5.57 -10.19
N CYS A 275 -14.82 -5.10 -8.96
CA CYS A 275 -16.11 -5.29 -8.31
C CYS A 275 -17.27 -4.65 -9.06
N PHE A 276 -17.12 -3.39 -9.48
CA PHE A 276 -18.16 -2.71 -10.26
C PHE A 276 -18.29 -3.30 -11.67
N GLU A 277 -17.21 -3.81 -12.28
CA GLU A 277 -17.30 -4.52 -13.56
C GLU A 277 -18.13 -5.81 -13.43
N MET A 278 -17.84 -6.65 -12.43
CA MET A 278 -18.61 -7.87 -12.15
C MET A 278 -20.10 -7.59 -11.89
N GLU A 279 -20.42 -6.51 -11.19
CA GLU A 279 -21.81 -6.15 -10.94
C GLU A 279 -22.54 -5.69 -12.21
N ASN A 280 -21.91 -4.88 -13.05
CA ASN A 280 -22.52 -4.41 -14.30
C ASN A 280 -22.88 -5.58 -15.24
N GLU A 281 -22.13 -6.67 -15.17
CA GLU A 281 -22.43 -7.91 -15.91
C GLU A 281 -23.69 -8.62 -15.38
N GLN A 282 -24.03 -8.46 -14.10
CA GLN A 282 -25.22 -9.07 -13.46
C GLN A 282 -26.52 -8.26 -13.64
N ARG A 283 -26.47 -7.12 -14.34
CA ARG A 283 -27.58 -6.27 -14.87
C ARG A 283 -28.74 -5.82 -13.94
N ASN A 284 -28.84 -6.22 -12.67
CA ASN A 284 -30.02 -5.94 -11.83
C ASN A 284 -29.73 -5.56 -10.36
N LYS A 285 -28.55 -5.02 -10.02
CA LYS A 285 -28.22 -4.67 -8.62
C LYS A 285 -27.87 -3.18 -8.45
N SER A 286 -28.18 -2.65 -7.27
CA SER A 286 -27.83 -1.29 -6.85
C SER A 286 -26.34 -1.21 -6.54
N SER A 287 -25.66 -0.14 -6.94
CA SER A 287 -24.23 0.06 -6.65
C SER A 287 -23.88 0.14 -5.16
N GLU A 288 -24.89 0.27 -4.29
CA GLU A 288 -24.72 0.15 -2.84
C GLU A 288 -24.42 -1.30 -2.40
N ASP A 289 -24.76 -2.28 -3.24
CA ASP A 289 -24.54 -3.70 -2.99
C ASP A 289 -23.19 -4.22 -3.53
N THR A 290 -22.43 -3.41 -4.28
CA THR A 290 -21.15 -3.84 -4.87
C THR A 290 -20.05 -4.02 -3.83
N LEU A 291 -19.92 -3.02 -2.96
CA LEU A 291 -18.86 -2.89 -1.98
C LEU A 291 -19.46 -3.02 -0.59
N ILE A 292 -18.88 -3.87 0.24
CA ILE A 292 -19.29 -4.09 1.61
C ILE A 292 -18.15 -3.70 2.55
N SER A 293 -18.44 -3.01 3.65
CA SER A 293 -17.43 -2.76 4.66
C SER A 293 -17.02 -4.07 5.33
N MET A 294 -15.79 -4.16 5.83
CA MET A 294 -15.31 -5.36 6.51
C MET A 294 -16.17 -5.72 7.74
N THR A 295 -16.68 -4.72 8.46
CA THR A 295 -17.61 -4.90 9.58
C THR A 295 -18.93 -5.53 9.12
N ASN A 296 -19.52 -5.00 8.05
CA ASN A 296 -20.79 -5.51 7.52
C ASN A 296 -20.58 -6.91 6.90
N ALA A 297 -19.44 -7.15 6.25
CA ALA A 297 -19.10 -8.46 5.71
C ALA A 297 -19.00 -9.52 6.80
N LYS A 298 -18.42 -9.18 7.96
CA LYS A 298 -18.43 -10.06 9.14
C LYS A 298 -19.84 -10.37 9.62
N GLN A 299 -20.73 -9.37 9.63
CA GLN A 299 -22.13 -9.56 10.06
C GLN A 299 -22.92 -10.43 9.08
N GLU A 300 -22.70 -10.24 7.77
CA GLU A 300 -23.47 -10.89 6.71
C GLU A 300 -22.94 -12.28 6.33
N PHE A 301 -21.62 -12.45 6.28
CA PHE A 301 -20.97 -13.68 5.80
C PHE A 301 -20.19 -14.42 6.89
N GLY A 302 -20.11 -13.89 8.11
CA GLY A 302 -19.30 -14.46 9.19
C GLY A 302 -17.82 -14.05 9.12
N ILE A 303 -17.13 -14.11 10.26
CA ILE A 303 -15.74 -13.67 10.37
C ILE A 303 -14.79 -14.57 9.56
N ASP A 304 -15.05 -15.88 9.52
CA ASP A 304 -14.19 -16.84 8.84
C ASP A 304 -14.11 -16.59 7.33
N SER A 305 -15.24 -16.29 6.68
CA SER A 305 -15.24 -15.94 5.26
C SER A 305 -14.45 -14.66 4.96
N VAL A 306 -14.48 -13.68 5.86
CA VAL A 306 -13.69 -12.44 5.73
C VAL A 306 -12.19 -12.74 5.88
N ILE A 307 -11.83 -13.60 6.84
CA ILE A 307 -10.46 -14.06 7.07
C ILE A 307 -9.92 -14.82 5.85
N GLU A 308 -10.70 -15.76 5.32
CA GLU A 308 -10.32 -16.57 4.15
C GLU A 308 -10.06 -15.70 2.92
N LEU A 309 -10.96 -14.77 2.58
CA LEU A 309 -10.75 -13.90 1.42
C LEU A 309 -9.57 -12.93 1.62
N TYR A 310 -9.30 -12.53 2.86
CA TYR A 310 -8.11 -11.74 3.16
C TYR A 310 -6.81 -12.56 3.06
N GLN A 311 -6.84 -13.84 3.47
CA GLN A 311 -5.74 -14.78 3.28
C GLN A 311 -5.47 -15.00 1.80
N GLU A 312 -6.50 -15.24 0.99
CA GLU A 312 -6.38 -15.39 -0.48
C GLU A 312 -5.75 -14.16 -1.14
N TYR A 313 -6.15 -12.97 -0.69
CA TYR A 313 -5.53 -11.73 -1.12
C TYR A 313 -4.04 -11.69 -0.79
N GLN A 314 -3.66 -11.98 0.46
CA GLN A 314 -2.25 -12.00 0.86
C GLN A 314 -1.44 -13.08 0.15
N ASP A 315 -2.04 -14.23 -0.13
CA ASP A 315 -1.39 -15.32 -0.88
C ASP A 315 -1.14 -14.91 -2.34
N SER A 316 -2.12 -14.26 -2.98
CA SER A 316 -1.99 -13.71 -4.32
C SER A 316 -0.92 -12.61 -4.37
N ALA A 317 -0.90 -11.74 -3.37
CA ALA A 317 0.14 -10.72 -3.20
C ALA A 317 1.53 -11.33 -3.00
N ARG A 318 1.66 -12.37 -2.19
CA ARG A 318 2.94 -13.05 -1.91
C ARG A 318 3.54 -13.69 -3.16
N LYS A 319 2.70 -14.24 -4.04
CA LYS A 319 3.15 -14.79 -5.34
C LYS A 319 3.76 -13.73 -6.25
N LEU A 320 3.32 -12.49 -6.15
CA LEU A 320 3.75 -11.38 -6.99
C LEU A 320 4.83 -10.50 -6.34
N SER A 321 4.96 -10.55 -5.01
CA SER A 321 5.86 -9.70 -4.25
C SER A 321 7.33 -10.10 -4.42
N GLN A 322 8.19 -9.11 -4.65
CA GLN A 322 9.64 -9.26 -4.63
C GLN A 322 10.21 -9.22 -3.21
N PHE A 323 9.46 -8.61 -2.29
CA PHE A 323 9.85 -8.46 -0.89
C PHE A 323 8.61 -8.54 0.00
N SER A 324 8.66 -9.38 1.05
CA SER A 324 7.62 -9.45 2.07
C SER A 324 8.23 -9.23 3.45
N TYR A 325 7.51 -8.49 4.29
CA TYR A 325 7.91 -8.22 5.67
C TYR A 325 6.71 -8.30 6.61
N ASN A 326 6.82 -9.17 7.61
CA ASN A 326 5.81 -9.31 8.65
C ASN A 326 6.06 -8.31 9.79
N ILE A 327 5.31 -7.21 9.75
CA ILE A 327 5.39 -6.10 10.71
C ILE A 327 4.87 -6.45 12.12
N PHE A 328 4.15 -7.57 12.27
CA PHE A 328 3.52 -7.97 13.52
C PHE A 328 4.25 -9.05 14.27
N ASN A 329 5.28 -9.65 13.69
CA ASN A 329 6.22 -10.45 14.45
C ASN A 329 6.96 -9.53 15.42
N ARG A 330 6.45 -9.41 16.66
CA ARG A 330 6.94 -8.48 17.68
C ARG A 330 8.42 -8.70 18.00
N GLU A 331 8.86 -9.96 17.97
CA GLU A 331 10.25 -10.36 18.22
C GLU A 331 11.18 -9.89 17.10
N ASN A 332 10.65 -9.74 15.89
CA ASN A 332 11.39 -9.35 14.68
C ASN A 332 11.04 -7.95 14.18
N ARG A 333 10.45 -7.09 15.03
CA ARG A 333 10.18 -5.70 14.64
C ARG A 333 11.49 -4.95 14.49
N THR A 334 11.86 -4.71 13.23
CA THR A 334 13.01 -3.90 12.87
C THR A 334 12.69 -2.40 12.95
N SER A 335 13.72 -1.59 13.15
CA SER A 335 13.57 -0.13 13.01
C SER A 335 13.29 0.24 11.55
N THR A 336 12.74 1.44 11.31
CA THR A 336 12.57 1.97 9.95
C THR A 336 13.90 1.97 9.17
N SER A 337 15.01 2.28 9.84
CA SER A 337 16.36 2.29 9.25
C SER A 337 16.81 0.90 8.80
N ASP A 338 16.59 -0.12 9.64
CA ASP A 338 16.93 -1.51 9.30
C ASP A 338 16.07 -2.02 8.14
N LEU A 339 14.77 -1.69 8.14
CA LEU A 339 13.89 -2.01 7.02
C LEU A 339 14.37 -1.35 5.73
N ALA A 340 14.82 -0.09 5.79
CA ALA A 340 15.39 0.60 4.63
C ALA A 340 16.65 -0.12 4.11
N VAL A 341 17.60 -0.48 4.98
CA VAL A 341 18.80 -1.24 4.60
C VAL A 341 18.41 -2.55 3.91
N TRP A 342 17.48 -3.29 4.51
CA TRP A 342 17.05 -4.56 3.97
C TRP A 342 16.32 -4.42 2.62
N MET A 343 15.48 -3.40 2.47
CA MET A 343 14.84 -3.06 1.21
C MET A 343 15.89 -2.74 0.13
N ARG A 344 16.91 -1.93 0.44
CA ARG A 344 18.00 -1.63 -0.51
C ARG A 344 18.69 -2.91 -0.99
N GLU A 345 19.08 -3.78 -0.05
CA GLU A 345 19.73 -5.04 -0.40
C GLU A 345 18.86 -5.94 -1.27
N LYS A 346 17.55 -5.99 -1.01
CA LYS A 346 16.63 -6.84 -1.78
C LYS A 346 16.27 -6.25 -3.13
N LEU A 347 16.07 -4.93 -3.21
CA LEU A 347 15.65 -4.25 -4.44
C LEU A 347 16.81 -4.06 -5.43
N SER A 348 18.06 -3.95 -4.95
CA SER A 348 19.24 -3.85 -5.81
C SER A 348 19.41 -5.05 -6.76
N HIS A 349 18.88 -6.23 -6.40
CA HIS A 349 18.92 -7.42 -7.25
C HIS A 349 17.99 -7.30 -8.47
N PHE A 350 16.89 -6.56 -8.34
CA PHE A 350 15.95 -6.33 -9.42
C PHE A 350 16.38 -5.16 -10.30
N TYR A 351 17.18 -4.25 -9.73
CA TYR A 351 17.73 -3.09 -10.42
C TYR A 351 19.20 -2.90 -10.01
N PRO A 352 20.13 -3.68 -10.60
CA PRO A 352 21.56 -3.59 -10.29
C PRO A 352 22.14 -2.21 -10.61
N ALA A 353 21.42 -1.41 -11.40
CA ALA A 353 21.71 0.00 -11.63
C ALA A 353 21.34 0.91 -10.45
N GLU A 354 20.98 0.43 -9.25
CA GLU A 354 20.67 1.33 -8.12
C GLU A 354 21.89 2.15 -7.65
N ASP A 355 23.09 1.56 -7.67
CA ASP A 355 24.33 2.31 -7.44
C ASP A 355 24.56 3.37 -8.52
N GLU A 356 24.02 3.15 -9.73
CA GLU A 356 23.93 4.17 -10.76
C GLU A 356 22.76 5.14 -10.53
N LEU A 357 21.53 4.75 -10.17
CA LEU A 357 20.38 5.65 -9.99
C LEU A 357 20.64 6.71 -8.90
N VAL A 358 21.29 6.32 -7.80
CA VAL A 358 21.72 7.25 -6.75
C VAL A 358 22.81 8.21 -7.26
N ASN A 359 23.70 7.75 -8.15
CA ASN A 359 24.80 8.55 -8.73
C ASN A 359 24.43 9.29 -10.03
N VAL A 360 23.39 8.88 -10.75
CA VAL A 360 23.01 9.34 -12.11
C VAL A 360 22.03 10.50 -12.04
N ASN A 361 21.23 10.59 -10.98
CA ASN A 361 20.50 11.82 -10.66
C ASN A 361 21.46 12.99 -10.41
N LEU A 362 22.68 12.72 -9.94
CA LEU A 362 23.74 13.73 -9.88
C LEU A 362 24.37 14.01 -11.26
N TRP A 363 24.39 13.03 -12.18
CA TRP A 363 25.02 13.16 -13.49
C TRP A 363 24.17 13.94 -14.51
N LYS A 364 22.86 13.65 -14.63
CA LYS A 364 21.97 14.40 -15.54
C LYS A 364 21.85 15.88 -15.14
N MET A 365 21.87 16.17 -13.84
CA MET A 365 21.93 17.55 -13.34
C MET A 365 23.25 18.25 -13.67
N LYS A 366 24.39 17.53 -13.68
CA LYS A 366 25.67 18.09 -14.14
C LYS A 366 25.69 18.38 -15.64
N THR A 367 25.00 17.57 -16.46
CA THR A 367 24.94 17.78 -17.91
C THR A 367 24.00 18.92 -18.28
N ILE A 368 22.84 19.05 -17.62
CA ILE A 368 21.93 20.18 -17.82
C ILE A 368 22.58 21.50 -17.37
N ALA A 369 23.27 21.51 -16.22
CA ALA A 369 24.04 22.66 -15.74
C ALA A 369 25.33 22.95 -16.53
N LYS A 370 25.66 22.14 -17.54
CA LYS A 370 26.75 22.40 -18.51
C LYS A 370 26.22 22.93 -19.84
N ILE A 371 24.93 22.74 -20.13
CA ILE A 371 24.27 23.18 -21.37
C ILE A 371 23.63 24.56 -21.16
N ILE A 372 23.19 24.85 -19.94
CA ILE A 372 22.86 26.20 -19.44
C ILE A 372 24.14 26.84 -18.94
#